data_AF-A0A2W4NUT7-F1
#
_entry.id   AF-A0A2W4NUT7-F1
#
_cell.length_a   1.000
_cell.length_b   1.000
_cell.length_c   1.000
_cell.angle_alpha   90.00
_cell.angle_beta   90.00
_cell.angle_gamma   90.00
#
_symmetry.space_group_name_H-M   'P 1'
#
loop_
_entity.id
_entity.type
_entity.pdbx_description
1 polymer ?
#
loop_
_entity_poly.entity_id
_entity_poly.type
_entity_poly.pdbx_seq_one_letter_code
_entity_poly.pdbx_strand_id
1 'polypeptide(L)' 'GLTIAKQLVELYEGALTIQSHPQSGTTVRMTVPVVDQEQL' A
#
# COMPACT_ATOMS: atom_id res chain seq x y z
N GLY A 1 -8.95 -2.26 -10.23
CA GLY A 1 -8.22 -1.19 -9.54
C GLY A 1 -7.31 -1.74 -8.46
N LEU A 2 -7.89 -2.23 -7.36
CA LEU A 2 -7.15 -2.62 -6.15
C LEU A 2 -6.14 -3.76 -6.37
N THR A 3 -6.45 -4.72 -7.24
CA THR A 3 -5.52 -5.80 -7.62
C THR A 3 -4.24 -5.26 -8.26
N ILE A 4 -4.35 -4.24 -9.12
CA ILE A 4 -3.20 -3.62 -9.78
C ILE A 4 -2.38 -2.86 -8.74
N ALA A 5 -3.03 -2.10 -7.86
CA ALA A 5 -2.35 -1.40 -6.76
C ALA A 5 -1.62 -2.37 -5.82
N LYS A 6 -2.22 -3.53 -5.53
CA LYS A 6 -1.59 -4.58 -4.72
C LYS A 6 -0.34 -5.13 -5.41
N GLN A 7 -0.44 -5.50 -6.69
CA GLN A 7 0.70 -6.02 -7.46
C GLN A 7 1.86 -5.01 -7.52
N LEU A 8 1.55 -3.73 -7.72
CA LEU A 8 2.56 -2.67 -7.74
C LEU A 8 3.25 -2.52 -6.37
N VAL A 9 2.49 -2.49 -5.28
CA VAL A 9 3.06 -2.34 -3.95
C VAL A 9 3.90 -3.56 -3.55
N GLU A 10 3.45 -4.78 -3.89
CA GLU A 10 4.22 -6.02 -3.65
C GLU A 10 5.51 -6.07 -4.48
N LEU A 11 5.51 -5.54 -5.72
CA LEU A 11 6.71 -5.45 -6.55
C LEU A 11 7.81 -4.57 -5.92
N TYR A 12 7.42 -3.50 -5.23
CA TYR A 12 8.33 -2.60 -4.51
C TYR A 12 8.55 -3.03 -3.05
N GLU A 13 8.35 -4.31 -2.72
CA GLU A 13 8.54 -4.87 -1.36
C GLU A 13 7.69 -4.16 -0.29
N GLY A 14 6.62 -3.50 -0.70
CA GLY A 14 5.64 -2.88 0.16
C GLY A 14 4.48 -3.82 0.51
N ALA A 15 3.52 -3.30 1.28
CA ALA A 15 2.29 -4.02 1.60
C ALA A 15 1.03 -3.16 1.43
N LEU A 16 -0.06 -3.78 0.98
CA LEU A 16 -1.40 -3.19 0.89
C LEU A 16 -2.36 -3.93 1.82
N THR A 17 -3.01 -3.19 2.71
CA THR A 17 -3.98 -3.71 3.68
C THR A 17 -5.32 -3.00 3.52
N ILE A 18 -6.40 -3.76 3.70
CA ILE A 18 -7.77 -3.27 3.53
C ILE A 18 -8.54 -3.63 4.79
N GLN A 19 -9.14 -2.63 5.41
CA GLN A 19 -10.01 -2.81 6.56
C GLN A 19 -11.36 -2.17 6.26
N SER A 20 -12.38 -3.00 6.13
CA SER A 20 -13.76 -2.53 5.95
C SER A 20 -14.47 -2.53 7.31
N HIS A 21 -15.06 -1.39 7.63
CA HIS A 21 -15.95 -1.22 8.78
C HIS A 21 -17.38 -1.10 8.24
N PRO A 22 -18.21 -2.15 8.38
CA PRO A 22 -19.61 -2.09 7.95
C PRO A 22 -20.27 -0.82 8.49
N GLN A 23 -21.03 -0.14 7.62
CA GLN A 23 -21.72 1.14 7.93
C GLN A 23 -20.80 2.36 8.17
N SER A 24 -19.47 2.21 8.20
CA SER A 24 -18.52 3.32 8.38
C SER A 24 -17.55 3.52 7.21
N GLY A 25 -17.46 2.55 6.29
CA GLY A 25 -16.67 2.64 5.07
C GLY A 25 -15.49 1.67 5.02
N THR A 26 -14.53 1.95 4.15
CA THR A 26 -13.34 1.12 3.96
C THR A 26 -12.08 1.96 4.02
N THR A 27 -11.12 1.52 4.82
CA THR A 27 -9.77 2.09 4.90
C THR A 27 -8.82 1.22 4.09
N VAL A 28 -8.11 1.84 3.16
CA VAL A 28 -7.02 1.21 2.41
C VAL A 28 -5.72 1.84 2.87
N ARG A 29 -4.78 1.02 3.35
CA ARG A 29 -3.46 1.46 3.79
C ARG A 29 -2.39 0.77 2.94
N MET A 30 -1.47 1.57 2.42
CA MET A 30 -0.28 1.08 1.71
C MET A 30 0.98 1.46 2.47
N THR A 31 2.00 0.63 2.37
CA THR A 31 3.34 0.85 2.90
C THR A 31 4.33 0.59 1.78
N VAL A 32 5.32 1.44 1.64
CA VAL A 32 6.40 1.34 0.67
C VAL A 32 7.71 1.67 1.38
N PRO A 33 8.82 1.00 1.01
CA PRO A 33 10.12 1.34 1.57
C PRO A 33 10.49 2.79 1.22
N VAL A 34 10.99 3.52 2.21
CA VAL A 34 11.57 4.84 1.99
C VAL A 34 13.02 4.63 1.62
N VAL A 35 13.42 5.10 0.45
CA VAL A 35 14.84 5.16 0.06
C VAL A 35 15.36 6.51 0.51
N ASP A 36 16.32 6.53 1.43
CA ASP A 36 17.02 7.75 1.80
C ASP A 36 17.80 8.27 0.58
N GLN A 37 17.43 9.46 0.10
CA GLN A 37 18.06 10.08 -1.07
C GLN A 37 19.45 10.67 -0.78
N GLU A 38 20.02 10.44 0.41
CA GLU A 38 21.32 11.01 0.83
C GLU A 38 22.55 10.29 0.22
N GLN A 39 22.35 9.34 -0.69
CA GLN A 39 23.45 8.57 -1.31
C GLN A 39 23.52 8.62 -2.85
N LEU A 40 22.93 9.64 -3.48
CA LEU A 40 23.12 9.91 -4.92
C LEU A 40 23.97 11.16 -5.17
#